data_AF-A0A5C7ALA9-F1
#
_entry.id   AF-A0A5C7ALA9-F1
#
_cell.length_a   1.000
_cell.length_b   1.000
_cell.length_c   1.000
_cell.angle_alpha   90.00
_cell.angle_beta   90.00
_cell.angle_gamma   90.00
#
_symmetry.space_group_name_H-M   'P 1'
#
loop_
_entity.id
_entity.type
_entity.pdbx_description
1 polymer ?
#
loop_
_entity_poly.entity_id
_entity_poly.type
_entity_poly.pdbx_seq_one_letter_code
_entity_poly.pdbx_strand_id
1 'polypeptide(L)'
;MSQRIYSNTEIQEKISNALQNLSDADLDKFCKKSHSKVVFDIKTPLLLKVPTHFTEAEKAEAIKDEKGMDRYTWAYEFERNGFLYAIHTQWHARNDVFVQRWLTEVA
;
A
#
# COMPACT_ATOMS: atom_id res chain seq x y z
N MET A 1 21.32 10.02 -13.78
CA MET A 1 19.85 10.08 -13.66
C MET A 1 19.37 8.68 -13.37
N SER A 2 18.72 8.44 -12.22
CA SER A 2 18.15 7.12 -11.94
C SER A 2 16.91 6.94 -12.82
N GLN A 3 16.99 6.06 -13.83
CA GLN A 3 15.83 5.66 -14.60
C GLN A 3 14.92 4.85 -13.66
N ARG A 4 13.81 5.48 -13.23
CA ARG A 4 12.71 4.79 -12.56
C ARG A 4 12.10 3.79 -13.55
N ILE A 5 11.73 2.61 -13.07
CA ILE A 5 10.95 1.62 -13.84
C ILE A 5 9.48 2.02 -13.80
N TYR A 6 9.02 2.55 -12.65
CA TYR A 6 7.65 2.99 -12.44
C TYR A 6 7.61 4.34 -11.71
N SER A 7 6.63 5.17 -12.07
CA SER A 7 6.22 6.30 -11.25
C SER A 7 5.53 5.83 -9.97
N ASN A 8 5.45 6.71 -8.96
CA ASN A 8 4.80 6.37 -7.69
C ASN A 8 3.30 6.03 -7.89
N THR A 9 2.64 6.75 -8.79
CA THR A 9 1.25 6.51 -9.21
C THR A 9 1.10 5.09 -9.79
N GLU A 10 1.96 4.71 -10.74
CA GLU A 10 1.92 3.38 -11.35
C GLU A 10 2.16 2.27 -10.33
N ILE A 11 3.07 2.48 -9.37
CA ILE A 11 3.31 1.50 -8.30
C ILE A 11 2.04 1.30 -7.48
N GLN A 12 1.39 2.39 -7.05
CA GLN A 12 0.20 2.33 -6.23
C GLN A 12 -0.95 1.64 -6.95
N GLU A 13 -1.22 2.04 -8.19
CA GLU A 13 -2.29 1.45 -9.01
C GLU A 13 -2.05 -0.05 -9.27
N LYS A 14 -0.84 -0.42 -9.74
CA LYS A 14 -0.51 -1.83 -10.04
C LYS A 14 -0.59 -2.71 -8.80
N ILE A 15 -0.06 -2.24 -7.67
CA ILE A 15 -0.11 -2.99 -6.42
C ILE A 15 -1.55 -3.11 -5.92
N SER A 16 -2.33 -2.03 -5.87
CA SER A 16 -3.73 -2.09 -5.44
C SER A 16 -4.56 -3.05 -6.30
N ASN A 17 -4.33 -3.08 -7.61
CA ASN A 17 -5.00 -4.02 -8.51
C ASN A 17 -4.59 -5.48 -8.24
N ALA A 18 -3.29 -5.74 -8.04
CA ALA A 18 -2.80 -7.09 -7.73
C ALA A 18 -3.30 -7.60 -6.36
N LEU A 19 -3.36 -6.73 -5.36
CA LEU A 19 -3.80 -7.06 -4.00
C LEU A 19 -5.26 -7.54 -3.94
N GLN A 20 -6.14 -7.01 -4.80
CA GLN A 20 -7.55 -7.42 -4.84
C GLN A 20 -7.74 -8.91 -5.14
N ASN A 21 -6.79 -9.54 -5.82
CA ASN A 21 -6.83 -10.96 -6.16
C ASN A 21 -6.27 -11.88 -5.07
N LEU A 22 -5.66 -11.32 -4.01
CA LEU A 22 -5.06 -12.12 -2.94
C LEU A 22 -6.09 -12.65 -1.95
N SER A 23 -5.67 -13.61 -1.12
CA SER A 23 -6.48 -14.07 0.02
C SER A 23 -6.49 -13.02 1.14
N ASP A 24 -7.50 -13.09 2.02
CA ASP A 24 -7.58 -12.18 3.18
C ASP A 24 -6.37 -12.34 4.11
N ALA A 25 -5.90 -13.58 4.27
CA ALA A 25 -4.73 -13.90 5.07
C ALA A 25 -3.44 -13.28 4.51
N ASP A 26 -3.35 -13.12 3.18
CA ASP A 26 -2.22 -12.45 2.54
C ASP A 26 -2.32 -10.93 2.64
N LEU A 27 -3.53 -10.36 2.49
CA LEU A 27 -3.78 -8.94 2.72
C LEU A 27 -3.37 -8.51 4.14
N ASP A 28 -3.72 -9.31 5.15
CA ASP A 28 -3.36 -9.03 6.55
C ASP A 28 -1.84 -9.08 6.79
N LYS A 29 -1.06 -9.77 5.95
CA LYS A 29 0.41 -9.70 6.01
C LYS A 29 0.91 -8.33 5.55
N PHE A 30 0.28 -7.73 4.53
CA PHE A 30 0.66 -6.39 4.03
C PHE A 30 0.28 -5.24 4.98
N CYS A 31 -0.57 -5.49 5.97
CA CYS A 31 -0.78 -4.60 7.11
C CYS A 31 0.38 -4.64 8.13
N LYS A 32 1.36 -5.55 7.97
CA LYS A 32 2.51 -5.68 8.88
C LYS A 32 3.75 -5.06 8.25
N LYS A 33 4.44 -4.22 9.03
CA LYS A 33 5.71 -3.59 8.66
C LYS A 33 6.79 -4.61 8.28
N SER A 34 6.90 -5.72 9.01
CA SER A 34 7.92 -6.74 8.79
C SER A 34 7.79 -7.39 7.41
N HIS A 35 6.58 -7.79 7.03
CA HIS A 35 6.32 -8.37 5.72
C HIS A 35 6.54 -7.35 4.60
N SER A 36 6.00 -6.14 4.76
CA SER A 36 6.14 -5.06 3.78
C SER A 36 7.62 -4.67 3.56
N LYS A 37 8.44 -4.75 4.61
CA LYS A 37 9.88 -4.54 4.52
C LYS A 37 10.58 -5.62 3.71
N VAL A 38 10.19 -6.88 3.87
CA VAL A 38 10.78 -8.01 3.12
C VAL A 38 10.38 -7.98 1.65
N VAL A 39 9.11 -7.69 1.36
CA VAL A 39 8.58 -7.72 -0.01
C VAL A 39 9.01 -6.48 -0.81
N PHE A 40 8.89 -5.28 -0.22
CA PHE A 40 9.02 -4.00 -0.94
C PHE A 40 10.15 -3.08 -0.43
N ASP A 41 10.93 -3.49 0.58
CA ASP A 41 11.97 -2.68 1.23
C ASP A 41 11.47 -1.39 1.94
N ILE A 42 10.16 -1.28 2.20
CA ILE A 42 9.56 -0.12 2.90
C ILE A 42 9.59 -0.27 4.43
N LYS A 43 9.56 0.86 5.16
CA LYS A 43 9.68 0.89 6.64
C LYS A 43 8.33 0.98 7.38
N THR A 44 7.24 0.99 6.63
CA THR A 44 5.86 1.06 7.09
C THR A 44 5.08 -0.13 6.51
N PRO A 45 3.93 -0.49 7.09
CA PRO A 45 2.97 -1.34 6.38
C PRO A 45 2.70 -0.82 4.98
N LEU A 46 2.49 -1.73 4.02
CA LEU A 46 2.04 -1.36 2.68
C LEU A 46 0.59 -0.88 2.72
N LEU A 47 -0.23 -1.58 3.52
CA LEU A 47 -1.66 -1.32 3.64
C LEU A 47 -2.01 -0.78 5.02
N LEU A 48 -2.85 0.25 5.01
CA LEU A 48 -3.61 0.69 6.16
C LEU A 48 -5.02 0.12 6.04
N LYS A 49 -5.47 -0.61 7.05
CA LYS A 49 -6.79 -1.23 7.12
C LYS A 49 -7.66 -0.48 8.11
N VAL A 50 -8.82 0.01 7.68
CA VAL A 50 -9.80 0.67 8.53
C VAL A 50 -11.20 0.09 8.30
N PRO A 51 -12.13 0.16 9.26
CA PRO A 51 -13.52 -0.20 9.04
C PRO A 51 -14.20 0.68 7.98
N THR A 52 -15.13 0.12 7.20
CA THR A 52 -15.88 0.86 6.16
C THR A 52 -16.80 1.96 6.70
N HIS A 53 -17.16 1.91 7.97
CA HIS A 53 -17.99 2.92 8.62
C HIS A 53 -17.20 4.15 9.10
N PHE A 54 -15.88 4.20 8.87
CA PHE A 54 -15.10 5.40 9.14
C PHE A 54 -15.62 6.57 8.30
N THR A 55 -15.83 7.70 8.97
CA THR A 55 -16.15 8.98 8.34
C THR A 55 -14.98 9.50 7.52
N GLU A 56 -15.23 10.45 6.62
CA GLU A 56 -14.16 11.10 5.85
C GLU A 56 -13.09 11.75 6.73
N ALA A 57 -13.50 12.32 7.88
CA ALA A 57 -12.58 12.91 8.85
C ALA A 57 -11.69 11.85 9.51
N GLU A 58 -12.26 10.71 9.91
CA GLU A 58 -11.50 9.58 10.46
C GLU A 58 -10.56 8.97 9.42
N LYS A 59 -11.00 8.85 8.17
CA LYS A 59 -10.15 8.42 7.05
C LYS A 59 -8.98 9.38 6.83
N ALA A 60 -9.23 10.69 6.85
CA ALA A 60 -8.20 11.71 6.67
C ALA A 60 -7.17 11.72 7.81
N GLU A 61 -7.59 11.39 9.04
CA GLU A 61 -6.67 11.31 10.17
C GLU A 61 -5.89 9.99 10.19
N ALA A 62 -6.52 8.87 9.82
CA ALA A 62 -5.90 7.55 9.86
C ALA A 62 -4.67 7.40 8.93
N ILE A 63 -4.57 8.20 7.86
CA ILE A 63 -3.46 8.13 6.90
C ILE A 63 -2.21 8.90 7.36
N LYS A 64 -2.31 9.72 8.41
CA LYS A 64 -1.23 10.56 8.91
C LYS A 64 -0.37 9.80 9.91
N ASP A 65 0.91 10.15 9.97
CA ASP A 65 1.78 9.72 11.06
C ASP A 65 1.73 10.69 12.26
N GLU A 66 2.50 10.37 13.31
CA GLU A 66 2.64 11.20 14.52
C GLU A 66 3.14 12.63 14.25
N LYS A 67 3.65 12.91 13.05
CA LYS A 67 4.12 14.23 12.61
C LYS A 67 3.12 14.93 11.68
N GLY A 68 1.93 14.34 11.48
CA GLY A 68 0.88 14.87 10.61
C GLY A 68 1.16 14.68 9.11
N MET A 69 2.11 13.82 8.73
CA MET A 69 2.45 13.58 7.33
C MET A 69 1.66 12.39 6.77
N ASP A 70 1.05 12.57 5.60
CA ASP A 70 0.34 11.50 4.91
C ASP A 70 1.30 10.38 4.48
N ARG A 71 1.13 9.20 5.07
CA ARG A 71 1.88 7.98 4.73
C ARG A 71 1.10 7.06 3.79
N TYR A 72 -0.22 7.23 3.73
CA TYR A 72 -1.12 6.44 2.91
C TYR A 72 -2.03 7.33 2.07
N THR A 73 -2.65 6.75 1.06
CA THR A 73 -3.66 7.42 0.23
C THR A 73 -4.87 6.51 0.03
N TRP A 74 -6.04 7.12 0.01
CA TRP A 74 -7.31 6.48 -0.35
C TRP A 74 -7.56 6.50 -1.88
N ALA A 75 -6.70 7.12 -2.68
CA ALA A 75 -6.90 7.26 -4.13
C ALA A 75 -6.98 5.93 -4.89
N TYR A 76 -6.35 4.88 -4.36
CA TYR A 76 -6.36 3.52 -4.91
C TYR A 76 -6.88 2.53 -3.87
N GLU A 77 -7.86 2.99 -3.08
CA GLU A 77 -8.48 2.16 -2.06
C GLU A 77 -9.33 1.04 -2.67
N PHE A 78 -9.49 -0.02 -1.90
CA PHE A 78 -10.46 -1.07 -2.20
C PHE A 78 -11.13 -1.54 -0.91
N GLU A 79 -12.36 -2.02 -1.06
CA GLU A 79 -13.16 -2.55 0.04
C GLU A 79 -13.11 -4.08 0.03
N ARG A 80 -12.97 -4.69 1.21
CA ARG A 80 -13.10 -6.14 1.39
C ARG A 80 -13.55 -6.49 2.80
N ASN A 81 -14.58 -7.33 2.90
CA ASN A 81 -15.11 -7.84 4.17
C ASN A 81 -15.39 -6.76 5.23
N GLY A 82 -15.95 -5.61 4.83
CA GLY A 82 -16.26 -4.51 5.75
C GLY A 82 -15.05 -3.67 6.18
N PHE A 83 -13.91 -3.81 5.49
CA PHE A 83 -12.73 -2.98 5.68
C PHE A 83 -12.36 -2.25 4.39
N LEU A 84 -11.90 -1.01 4.53
CA LEU A 84 -11.23 -0.23 3.50
C LEU A 84 -9.71 -0.35 3.67
N TYR A 85 -9.03 -0.46 2.54
CA TYR A 85 -7.58 -0.57 2.48
C TYR A 85 -6.98 0.62 1.74
N ALA A 86 -6.21 1.45 2.44
CA ALA A 86 -5.38 2.49 1.83
C ALA A 86 -3.97 1.98 1.55
N ILE A 87 -3.32 2.61 0.56
CA ILE A 87 -1.98 2.19 0.11
C ILE A 87 -0.90 3.21 0.47
N HIS A 88 0.27 2.70 0.81
CA HIS A 88 1.47 3.47 1.11
C HIS A 88 1.90 4.41 -0.04
N THR A 89 2.27 5.64 0.29
CA THR A 89 2.54 6.69 -0.72
C THR A 89 4.00 6.84 -1.12
N GLN A 90 4.94 6.42 -0.27
CA GLN A 90 6.34 6.82 -0.37
C GLN A 90 7.21 5.77 -1.05
N TRP A 91 7.40 5.95 -2.36
CA TRP A 91 8.20 5.05 -3.20
C TRP A 91 9.47 5.74 -3.71
N HIS A 92 10.59 5.06 -3.57
CA HIS A 92 11.90 5.49 -4.07
C HIS A 92 12.35 4.59 -5.21
N ALA A 93 13.30 5.06 -6.03
CA ALA A 93 13.79 4.32 -7.20
C ALA A 93 14.27 2.89 -6.90
N ARG A 94 14.86 2.68 -5.72
CA ARG A 94 15.29 1.34 -5.29
C ARG A 94 14.14 0.36 -5.10
N ASN A 95 12.93 0.85 -4.80
CA ASN A 95 11.76 0.01 -4.56
C ASN A 95 11.22 -0.58 -5.86
N ASP A 96 11.46 0.07 -7.01
CA ASP A 96 10.95 -0.34 -8.31
C ASP A 96 11.27 -1.81 -8.64
N VAL A 97 12.50 -2.27 -8.35
CA VAL A 97 12.93 -3.67 -8.58
C VAL A 97 12.13 -4.66 -7.72
N PHE A 98 11.84 -4.29 -6.48
CA PHE A 98 11.04 -5.12 -5.58
C PHE A 98 9.58 -5.19 -6.03
N VAL A 99 9.04 -4.05 -6.47
CA VAL A 99 7.68 -3.96 -7.01
C VAL A 99 7.56 -4.81 -8.28
N GLN A 100 8.50 -4.68 -9.22
CA GLN A 100 8.51 -5.46 -10.45
C GLN A 100 8.59 -6.96 -10.17
N ARG A 101 9.49 -7.38 -9.27
CA ARG A 101 9.63 -8.79 -8.90
C ARG A 101 8.32 -9.33 -8.32
N TRP A 102 7.76 -8.63 -7.34
CA TRP A 102 6.53 -9.07 -6.69
C TRP A 102 5.36 -9.13 -7.68
N LEU A 103 5.17 -8.10 -8.51
CA LEU A 103 4.13 -8.10 -9.55
C LEU A 103 4.27 -9.27 -10.52
N THR A 104 5.50 -9.70 -10.83
CA THR A 104 5.73 -10.87 -11.71
C THR A 104 5.34 -12.20 -11.03
N GLU A 105 5.36 -12.24 -9.69
CA GLU A 105 5.01 -13.43 -8.91
C GLU A 105 3.49 -13.53 -8.65
N VAL A 106 2.76 -12.41 -8.70
CA VAL A 106 1.32 -12.34 -8.36
C VAL A 106 0.39 -11.99 -9.52
N ALA A 107 0.90 -11.48 -10.64
CA ALA A 107 0.13 -11.21 -11.86
C ALA A 107 0.05 -12.45 -12.76
#